data_AF-A0A1M6IAV5-F1
#
_entry.id   AF-A0A1M6IAV5-F1
#
_cell.length_a   1.000
_cell.length_b   1.000
_cell.length_c   1.000
_cell.angle_alpha   90.00
_cell.angle_beta   90.00
_cell.angle_gamma   90.00
#
_symmetry.space_group_name_H-M   'P 1'
#
loop_
_entity.id
_entity.type
_entity.pdbx_description
1 polymer ?
#
loop_
_entity_poly.entity_id
_entity_poly.type
_entity_poly.pdbx_seq_one_letter_code
_entity_poly.pdbx_strand_id
1 'polypeptide(L)'
;MFRELRRKDKKMEPELIEKLLEEVEYGVMSCVEDGGYGYGVPVNHIYMDGAIYFHCAYAGHKMDAIERNSKVSYLVVDKSQVLPEDLDTRFSSVIVFGNAYIVEGDEKNKALHEIGNKFSKGFEDKVEKEIEKVGNNTCVVKIEIEHKEGKIAK
;
A
#
# COMPACT_ATOMS: atom_id res chain seq x y z
N MET A 1 0.53 -8.38 19.39
CA MET A 1 -0.79 -9.00 19.09
C MET A 1 -1.70 -7.90 18.55
N PHE A 2 -2.25 -8.09 17.35
CA PHE A 2 -3.18 -7.14 16.73
C PHE A 2 -4.56 -7.22 17.42
N ARG A 3 -5.24 -6.08 17.58
CA ARG A 3 -6.56 -6.03 18.19
C ARG A 3 -7.62 -6.45 17.17
N GLU A 4 -8.63 -7.20 17.61
CA GLU A 4 -9.77 -7.54 16.74
C GLU A 4 -10.64 -6.31 16.43
N LEU A 5 -11.30 -6.33 15.27
CA LEU A 5 -12.33 -5.35 14.94
C LEU A 5 -13.45 -5.34 15.99
N ARG A 6 -13.71 -4.15 16.55
CA ARG A 6 -14.82 -3.95 17.50
C ARG A 6 -16.19 -4.31 16.89
N ARG A 7 -16.43 -3.97 15.62
CA ARG A 7 -17.67 -4.24 14.88
C ARG A 7 -17.47 -5.46 13.96
N LYS A 8 -17.62 -6.66 14.52
CA LYS A 8 -17.45 -7.92 13.78
C LYS A 8 -18.42 -8.06 12.61
N ASP A 9 -19.59 -7.43 12.71
CA ASP A 9 -20.62 -7.35 11.65
C ASP A 9 -20.17 -6.57 10.40
N LYS A 10 -19.12 -5.75 10.53
CA LYS A 10 -18.54 -4.96 9.44
C LYS A 10 -17.23 -5.55 8.91
N LYS A 11 -16.83 -6.72 9.39
CA LYS A 11 -15.61 -7.40 8.95
C LYS A 11 -15.77 -7.84 7.50
N MET A 12 -14.74 -7.62 6.71
CA MET A 12 -14.68 -8.03 5.31
C MET A 12 -14.19 -9.48 5.18
N GLU A 13 -14.73 -10.22 4.22
CA GLU A 13 -14.22 -11.55 3.87
C GLU A 13 -12.81 -11.46 3.27
N PRO A 14 -11.92 -12.45 3.52
CA PRO A 14 -10.54 -12.41 3.06
C PRO A 14 -10.39 -12.16 1.56
N GLU A 15 -11.22 -12.78 0.72
CA GLU A 15 -11.16 -12.65 -0.74
C GLU A 15 -11.43 -11.21 -1.21
N LEU A 16 -12.31 -10.50 -0.50
CA LEU A 16 -12.61 -9.10 -0.81
C LEU A 16 -11.49 -8.16 -0.33
N ILE A 17 -10.76 -8.54 0.74
CA ILE A 17 -9.55 -7.83 1.17
C ILE A 17 -8.47 -7.92 0.10
N GLU A 18 -8.18 -9.13 -0.41
CA GLU A 18 -7.19 -9.32 -1.48
C GLU A 18 -7.56 -8.49 -2.71
N LYS A 19 -8.81 -8.62 -3.17
CA LYS A 19 -9.31 -7.89 -4.32
C LYS A 19 -9.15 -6.38 -4.19
N LEU A 20 -9.45 -5.82 -3.02
CA LEU A 20 -9.32 -4.39 -2.78
C LEU A 20 -7.85 -3.93 -2.81
N LEU A 21 -6.93 -4.73 -2.27
CA LEU A 21 -5.50 -4.43 -2.35
C LEU A 21 -4.97 -4.52 -3.79
N GLU A 22 -5.50 -5.42 -4.61
CA GLU A 22 -5.15 -5.55 -6.03
C GLU A 22 -5.66 -4.37 -6.86
N GLU A 23 -6.96 -4.03 -6.72
CA GLU A 23 -7.65 -3.07 -7.60
C GLU A 23 -7.34 -1.61 -7.27
N VAL A 24 -7.23 -1.23 -5.98
CA VAL A 24 -7.06 0.19 -5.63
C VAL A 24 -5.66 0.68 -5.99
N GLU A 25 -5.59 1.88 -6.55
CA GLU A 25 -4.37 2.45 -7.13
C GLU A 25 -3.38 2.96 -6.09
N TYR A 26 -3.88 3.51 -4.98
CA TYR A 26 -3.05 4.10 -3.95
C TYR A 26 -3.63 3.84 -2.55
N GLY A 27 -2.76 3.97 -1.56
CA GLY A 27 -3.13 3.97 -0.16
C GLY A 27 -2.23 4.91 0.61
N VAL A 28 -2.45 4.99 1.92
CA VAL A 28 -1.69 5.82 2.84
C VAL A 28 -0.83 4.93 3.71
N MET A 29 0.48 4.95 3.47
CA MET A 29 1.45 4.34 4.37
C MET A 29 1.66 5.26 5.56
N SER A 30 1.53 4.74 6.78
CA SER A 30 1.81 5.46 8.01
C SER A 30 3.02 4.84 8.72
N CYS A 31 3.96 5.69 9.11
CA CYS A 31 5.15 5.33 9.90
C CYS A 31 5.31 6.31 11.09
N VAL A 32 6.25 6.02 11.99
CA VAL A 32 6.53 6.89 13.14
C VAL A 32 7.72 7.77 12.84
N GLU A 33 7.53 9.08 12.91
CA GLU A 33 8.61 10.07 12.73
C GLU A 33 9.42 10.28 14.01
N ASP A 34 10.55 10.99 13.87
CA ASP A 34 11.45 11.36 14.97
C ASP A 34 10.76 12.12 16.10
N GLY A 35 9.76 12.95 15.78
CA GLY A 35 8.97 13.68 16.78
C GLY A 35 7.91 12.82 17.48
N GLY A 36 7.82 11.52 17.18
CA GLY A 36 6.76 10.64 17.67
C GLY A 36 5.41 10.82 16.98
N TYR A 37 5.34 11.66 15.95
CA TYR A 37 4.13 11.82 15.13
C TYR A 37 3.93 10.63 14.21
N GLY A 38 2.66 10.26 14.00
CA GLY A 38 2.29 9.34 12.92
C GLY A 38 2.33 10.09 11.60
N TYR A 39 3.16 9.65 10.66
CA TYR A 39 3.31 10.25 9.35
C TYR A 39 2.70 9.39 8.26
N GLY A 40 1.56 9.85 7.77
CA GLY A 40 0.84 9.26 6.66
C GLY A 40 1.28 9.87 5.33
N VAL A 41 1.78 9.04 4.42
CA VAL A 41 2.17 9.43 3.06
C VAL A 41 1.39 8.59 2.04
N PRO A 42 0.67 9.22 1.08
CA PRO A 42 0.04 8.48 0.00
C PRO A 42 1.09 7.96 -0.98
N VAL A 43 0.97 6.69 -1.36
CA VAL A 43 1.81 6.07 -2.40
C VAL A 43 0.96 5.18 -3.29
N ASN A 44 1.28 5.17 -4.58
CA ASN A 44 0.69 4.20 -5.50
C ASN A 44 1.34 2.84 -5.26
N HIS A 45 0.53 1.79 -5.22
CA HIS A 45 1.02 0.46 -4.91
C HIS A 45 0.57 -0.62 -5.90
N ILE A 46 1.35 -1.68 -5.94
CA ILE A 46 0.92 -2.99 -6.39
C ILE A 46 0.78 -3.91 -5.19
N TYR A 47 -0.06 -4.92 -5.33
CA TYR A 47 -0.16 -6.03 -4.40
C TYR A 47 0.24 -7.31 -5.14
N MET A 48 1.28 -7.97 -4.67
CA MET A 48 1.91 -9.10 -5.34
C MET A 48 2.47 -10.06 -4.29
N ASP A 49 2.27 -11.37 -4.48
CA ASP A 49 2.83 -12.42 -3.64
C ASP A 49 2.56 -12.22 -2.12
N GLY A 50 1.39 -11.67 -1.78
CA GLY A 50 0.99 -11.42 -0.38
C GLY A 50 1.60 -10.16 0.26
N ALA A 51 2.32 -9.34 -0.51
CA ALA A 51 2.98 -8.12 -0.04
C ALA A 51 2.59 -6.89 -0.87
N ILE A 52 2.74 -5.71 -0.26
CA ILE A 52 2.53 -4.43 -0.94
C ILE A 52 3.88 -3.90 -1.42
N TYR A 53 3.95 -3.44 -2.66
CA TYR A 53 5.15 -2.80 -3.19
C TYR A 53 4.82 -1.42 -3.75
N PHE A 54 5.73 -0.47 -3.54
CA PHE A 54 5.65 0.85 -4.15
C PHE A 54 7.04 1.37 -4.51
N HIS A 55 7.12 2.24 -5.51
CA HIS A 55 8.38 2.90 -5.88
C HIS A 55 8.47 4.29 -5.27
N CYS A 56 9.68 4.78 -5.02
CA CYS A 56 9.94 6.13 -4.53
C CYS A 56 11.41 6.55 -4.75
N ALA A 57 11.77 7.75 -4.29
CA ALA A 57 13.17 8.15 -4.15
C ALA A 57 13.82 7.47 -2.93
N TYR A 58 15.14 7.25 -2.99
CA TYR A 58 15.94 6.67 -1.89
C TYR A 58 16.04 7.52 -0.62
N ALA A 59 15.58 8.78 -0.66
CA ALA A 59 15.70 9.70 0.45
C ALA A 59 14.37 10.40 0.80
N GLY A 60 14.30 10.91 2.03
CA GLY A 60 13.21 11.72 2.56
C GLY A 60 12.52 11.07 3.75
N HIS A 61 11.63 11.84 4.39
CA HIS A 61 11.01 11.53 5.68
C HIS A 61 10.56 10.07 5.88
N LYS A 62 9.89 9.48 4.89
CA LYS A 62 9.42 8.09 4.97
C LYS A 62 10.57 7.08 4.99
N MET A 63 11.65 7.33 4.26
CA MET A 63 12.81 6.43 4.19
C MET A 63 13.55 6.45 5.51
N ASP A 64 13.78 7.65 6.07
CA ASP A 64 14.41 7.82 7.38
C ASP A 64 13.57 7.14 8.48
N ALA A 65 12.22 7.26 8.40
CA ALA A 65 11.31 6.59 9.34
C ALA A 65 11.35 5.07 9.22
N ILE A 66 11.36 4.52 7.99
CA ILE A 66 11.45 3.07 7.73
C ILE A 66 12.78 2.51 8.26
N GLU A 67 13.89 3.20 8.02
CA GLU A 67 15.22 2.77 8.47
C GLU A 67 15.30 2.64 9.99
N ARG A 68 14.70 3.58 10.72
CA ARG A 68 14.66 3.54 12.19
C ARG A 68 13.67 2.53 12.74
N ASN A 69 12.53 2.38 12.10
CA ASN A 69 11.47 1.46 12.51
C ASN A 69 10.69 0.98 11.30
N SER A 70 10.94 -0.26 10.91
CA SER A 70 10.27 -0.88 9.77
C SER A 70 8.77 -1.07 9.97
N LYS A 71 8.24 -0.99 11.20
CA LYS A 71 6.82 -1.21 11.46
C LYS A 71 5.97 -0.07 10.90
N VAL A 72 5.14 -0.42 9.92
CA VAL A 72 4.23 0.51 9.25
C VAL A 72 2.81 -0.01 9.25
N SER A 73 1.85 0.89 9.07
CA SER A 73 0.51 0.52 8.64
C SER A 73 0.22 1.07 7.26
N TYR A 74 -0.61 0.40 6.48
CA TYR A 74 -1.04 0.85 5.16
C TYR A 74 -2.55 0.83 5.05
N LEU A 75 -3.16 1.98 4.77
CA LEU A 75 -4.60 2.12 4.64
C LEU A 75 -4.98 2.28 3.16
N VAL A 76 -5.90 1.44 2.71
CA VAL A 76 -6.56 1.59 1.41
C VAL A 76 -8.04 1.88 1.64
N VAL A 77 -8.59 2.82 0.88
CA VAL A 77 -10.02 3.14 0.85
C VAL A 77 -10.46 3.12 -0.61
N ASP A 78 -11.42 2.26 -0.96
CA ASP A 78 -11.94 2.14 -2.33
C ASP A 78 -13.13 3.10 -2.52
N LYS A 79 -14.24 2.83 -1.83
CA LYS A 79 -15.46 3.62 -1.93
C LYS A 79 -15.73 4.31 -0.60
N SER A 80 -16.11 5.58 -0.66
CA SER A 80 -16.67 6.31 0.46
C SER A 80 -17.79 7.20 -0.06
N GLN A 81 -19.01 6.96 0.40
CA GLN A 81 -20.19 7.72 0.03
C GLN A 81 -20.98 8.08 1.28
N VAL A 82 -21.05 9.38 1.58
CA VAL A 82 -21.90 9.90 2.65
C VAL A 82 -23.37 9.78 2.21
N LEU A 83 -24.23 9.31 3.11
CA LEU A 83 -25.67 9.20 2.94
C LEU A 83 -26.37 10.17 3.91
N PRO A 84 -26.63 11.43 3.50
CA PRO A 84 -27.13 12.46 4.42
C PRO A 84 -28.50 12.14 5.02
N GLU A 85 -29.39 11.51 4.25
CA GLU A 85 -30.73 11.15 4.71
C GLU A 85 -30.71 10.08 5.80
N ASP A 86 -29.73 9.17 5.74
CA ASP A 86 -29.58 8.05 6.68
C ASP A 86 -28.62 8.38 7.84
N LEU A 87 -27.97 9.55 7.82
CA LEU A 87 -26.85 9.92 8.70
C LEU A 87 -25.74 8.85 8.76
N ASP A 88 -25.48 8.20 7.62
CA ASP A 88 -24.52 7.09 7.51
C ASP A 88 -23.51 7.32 6.37
N THR A 89 -22.55 6.41 6.23
CA THR A 89 -21.56 6.42 5.15
C THR A 89 -21.30 5.00 4.67
N ARG A 90 -21.49 4.76 3.37
CA ARG A 90 -21.03 3.53 2.73
C ARG A 90 -19.54 3.61 2.53
N PHE A 91 -18.80 2.61 2.99
CA PHE A 91 -17.37 2.58 2.70
C PHE A 91 -16.80 1.17 2.67
N SER A 92 -15.67 1.02 1.97
CA SER A 92 -14.82 -0.17 1.99
C SER A 92 -13.38 0.27 2.21
N SER A 93 -12.73 -0.35 3.20
CA SER A 93 -11.34 -0.04 3.53
C SER A 93 -10.61 -1.28 4.02
N VAL A 94 -9.30 -1.31 3.79
CA VAL A 94 -8.39 -2.32 4.34
C VAL A 94 -7.26 -1.60 5.06
N ILE A 95 -6.99 -2.03 6.29
CA ILE A 95 -5.76 -1.65 6.99
C ILE A 95 -4.83 -2.86 7.06
N VAL A 96 -3.59 -2.63 6.69
CA VAL A 96 -2.48 -3.57 6.76
C VAL A 96 -1.51 -3.10 7.83
N PHE A 97 -0.94 -4.04 8.57
CA PHE A 97 0.20 -3.83 9.45
C PHE A 97 1.31 -4.78 9.01
N GLY A 98 2.53 -4.25 8.97
CA GLY A 98 3.66 -5.02 8.46
C GLY A 98 4.98 -4.31 8.67
N ASN A 99 6.02 -4.88 8.05
CA ASN A 99 7.35 -4.30 8.06
C ASN A 99 7.74 -3.85 6.66
N ALA A 100 8.21 -2.60 6.54
CA ALA A 100 8.68 -2.01 5.30
C ALA A 100 10.19 -2.17 5.13
N TYR A 101 10.63 -2.57 3.94
CA TYR A 101 12.03 -2.76 3.59
C TYR A 101 12.31 -2.30 2.16
N ILE A 102 13.52 -1.80 1.91
CA ILE A 102 14.01 -1.58 0.54
C ILE A 102 14.32 -2.95 -0.08
N VAL A 103 13.91 -3.15 -1.33
CA VAL A 103 14.23 -4.36 -2.10
C VAL A 103 15.18 -4.03 -3.25
N GLU A 104 16.02 -5.00 -3.61
CA GLU A 104 17.06 -4.87 -4.63
C GLU A 104 17.03 -6.06 -5.62
N GLY A 105 17.89 -6.00 -6.63
CA GLY A 105 18.06 -7.08 -7.61
C GLY A 105 16.78 -7.45 -8.37
N ASP A 106 16.55 -8.74 -8.56
CA ASP A 106 15.44 -9.26 -9.36
C ASP A 106 14.07 -8.94 -8.76
N GLU A 107 13.96 -8.91 -7.41
CA GLU A 107 12.69 -8.56 -6.75
C GLU A 107 12.30 -7.10 -7.03
N LYS A 108 13.28 -6.19 -6.98
CA LYS A 108 13.08 -4.78 -7.36
C LYS A 108 12.65 -4.66 -8.81
N ASN A 109 13.33 -5.33 -9.73
CA ASN A 109 13.01 -5.25 -11.16
C ASN A 109 11.59 -5.78 -11.42
N LYS A 110 11.26 -6.96 -10.88
CA LYS A 110 9.90 -7.53 -10.98
C LYS A 110 8.84 -6.53 -10.49
N ALA A 111 9.05 -5.93 -9.33
CA ALA A 111 8.12 -4.95 -8.78
C ALA A 111 7.97 -3.69 -9.67
N LEU A 112 9.06 -3.20 -10.28
CA LEU A 112 8.99 -2.06 -11.20
C LEU A 112 8.17 -2.39 -12.46
N HIS A 113 8.36 -3.58 -13.05
CA HIS A 113 7.55 -4.01 -14.20
C HIS A 113 6.07 -4.13 -13.82
N GLU A 114 5.76 -4.74 -12.68
CA GLU A 114 4.37 -4.89 -12.23
C GLU A 114 3.70 -3.53 -11.93
N ILE A 115 4.45 -2.57 -11.35
CA ILE A 115 3.99 -1.19 -11.19
C ILE A 115 3.67 -0.58 -12.57
N GLY A 116 4.58 -0.70 -13.53
CA GLY A 116 4.36 -0.21 -14.89
C GLY A 116 3.14 -0.88 -15.56
N ASN A 117 2.98 -2.18 -15.41
CA ASN A 117 1.84 -2.94 -15.96
C ASN A 117 0.51 -2.49 -15.36
N LYS A 118 0.46 -2.25 -14.04
CA LYS A 118 -0.75 -1.78 -13.36
C LYS A 118 -1.16 -0.38 -13.81
N PHE A 119 -0.20 0.55 -13.86
CA PHE A 119 -0.50 1.98 -14.07
C PHE A 119 -0.33 2.48 -15.51
N SER A 120 0.23 1.66 -16.41
CA SER A 120 0.55 2.06 -17.78
C SER A 120 0.30 0.93 -18.79
N LYS A 121 -0.75 0.13 -18.55
CA LYS A 121 -1.23 -0.91 -19.46
C LYS A 121 -1.37 -0.41 -20.90
N GLY A 122 -0.84 -1.16 -21.86
CA GLY A 122 -0.77 -0.76 -23.28
C GLY A 122 0.45 0.10 -23.65
N PHE A 123 1.35 0.36 -22.70
CA PHE A 123 2.61 1.07 -22.92
C PHE A 123 3.83 0.28 -22.42
N GLU A 124 3.77 -1.05 -22.48
CA GLU A 124 4.77 -1.99 -21.95
C GLU A 124 6.18 -1.67 -22.49
N ASP A 125 6.33 -1.41 -23.79
CA ASP A 125 7.61 -1.02 -24.41
C ASP A 125 8.20 0.29 -23.84
N LYS A 126 7.33 1.22 -23.39
CA LYS A 126 7.78 2.48 -22.76
C LYS A 126 8.17 2.25 -21.31
N VAL A 127 7.43 1.40 -20.60
CA VAL A 127 7.76 0.97 -19.24
C VAL A 127 9.15 0.34 -19.22
N GLU A 128 9.41 -0.61 -20.12
CA GLU A 128 10.71 -1.29 -20.24
C GLU A 128 11.86 -0.29 -20.39
N LYS A 129 11.75 0.60 -21.38
CA LYS A 129 12.78 1.61 -21.66
C LYS A 129 13.00 2.57 -20.49
N GLU A 130 11.94 2.93 -19.76
CA GLU A 130 12.09 3.81 -18.61
C GLU A 130 12.75 3.08 -17.44
N ILE A 131 12.42 1.80 -17.21
CA ILE A 131 13.10 0.96 -16.20
C ILE A 131 14.59 0.82 -16.54
N GLU A 132 14.95 0.54 -17.80
CA GLU A 132 16.36 0.50 -18.24
C GLU A 132 17.10 1.82 -17.97
N LYS A 133 16.41 2.96 -18.18
CA LYS A 133 16.98 4.30 -18.09
C LYS A 133 17.14 4.80 -16.66
N VAL A 134 16.12 4.62 -15.81
CA VAL A 134 16.08 5.22 -14.47
C VAL A 134 15.92 4.21 -13.33
N GLY A 135 15.65 2.94 -13.62
CA GLY A 135 15.37 1.91 -12.62
C GLY A 135 16.45 1.77 -11.55
N ASN A 136 17.73 1.93 -11.90
CA ASN A 136 18.83 1.94 -10.94
C ASN A 136 18.70 3.05 -9.89
N ASN A 137 18.20 4.22 -10.29
CA ASN A 137 17.99 5.38 -9.44
C ASN A 137 16.61 5.42 -8.76
N THR A 138 15.75 4.43 -9.03
CA THR A 138 14.44 4.28 -8.40
C THR A 138 14.54 3.33 -7.22
N CYS A 139 14.03 3.72 -6.05
CA CYS A 139 13.90 2.84 -4.90
C CYS A 139 12.57 2.09 -4.99
N VAL A 140 12.54 0.83 -4.56
CA VAL A 140 11.30 0.08 -4.33
C VAL A 140 11.26 -0.34 -2.88
N VAL A 141 10.10 -0.13 -2.25
CA VAL A 141 9.82 -0.57 -0.89
C VAL A 141 8.78 -1.69 -0.94
N LYS A 142 9.05 -2.75 -0.19
CA LYS A 142 8.13 -3.84 0.11
C LYS A 142 7.59 -3.67 1.52
N ILE A 143 6.28 -3.82 1.71
CA ILE A 143 5.66 -4.02 3.00
C ILE A 143 5.29 -5.49 3.10
N GLU A 144 6.04 -6.22 3.92
CA GLU A 144 5.73 -7.59 4.30
C GLU A 144 4.57 -7.57 5.31
N ILE A 145 3.44 -8.17 4.94
CA ILE A 145 2.20 -8.11 5.70
C ILE A 145 2.25 -9.08 6.89
N GLU A 146 2.17 -8.55 8.11
CA GLU A 146 1.99 -9.35 9.33
C GLU A 146 0.50 -9.55 9.64
N HIS A 147 -0.33 -8.55 9.32
CA HIS A 147 -1.75 -8.59 9.57
C HIS A 147 -2.50 -7.66 8.62
N LYS A 148 -3.70 -8.06 8.21
CA LYS A 148 -4.61 -7.21 7.45
C LYS A 148 -6.04 -7.45 7.89
N GLU A 149 -6.81 -6.37 7.93
CA GLU A 149 -8.22 -6.42 8.28
C GLU A 149 -9.00 -5.43 7.41
N GLY A 150 -10.11 -5.90 6.84
CA GLY A 150 -11.00 -5.08 6.04
C GLY A 150 -12.28 -4.74 6.79
N LYS A 151 -12.77 -3.52 6.55
CA LYS A 151 -14.04 -3.03 7.07
C LYS A 151 -14.92 -2.55 5.93
N ILE A 152 -16.18 -2.99 5.93
CA ILE A 152 -17.18 -2.61 4.94
C ILE A 152 -18.47 -2.15 5.61
N ALA A 153 -19.02 -1.03 5.14
CA ALA A 153 -20.34 -0.54 5.50
C ALA A 153 -21.18 -0.35 4.23
N LYS A 154 -22.35 -0.99 4.21
CA LYS A 154 -23.42 -0.80 3.22
C LYS A 154 -24.24 0.43 3.54
#